data_AF-A0A6P8JN00-F1
#
_entry.id   AF-A0A6P8JN00-F1
#
_cell.length_a   1.000
_cell.length_b   1.000
_cell.length_c   1.000
_cell.angle_alpha   90.00
_cell.angle_beta   90.00
_cell.angle_gamma   90.00
#
_symmetry.space_group_name_H-M   'P 1'
#
loop_
_entity.id
_entity.type
_entity.pdbx_description
1 polymer ?
#
loop_
_entity_poly.entity_id
_entity_poly.type
_entity_poly.pdbx_seq_one_letter_code
_entity_poly.pdbx_strand_id
1 'polypeptide(L)'
;MFDITWLPTACGSLAPALIPPAHIVILWYFWENYARYVDRHFCTCSCWDTVFKGPYESGVAAYKHMYFNATPNSFKMWILTVFAVIALYECIKRLIALILQQRVRYSMLLLFLLSIFSHYYAWWAYINYYNDDYYNQWNHQLFFTVTELFSTVLVMHLANTTNVVTPKKVFCIVGIALLHILASSFDQFFMNVVRGEGYAHQIVRDIGFMVPDLLQLFVPVWLLRQARRECYTTRPFHRDRKLHRDIVMMLCLVSLLFVICTVL
;
A
#
# COMPACT_ATOMS: atom_id res chain seq x y z
N MET A 1 -0.36 -39.97 5.38
CA MET A 1 -1.13 -39.25 4.35
C MET A 1 -0.70 -37.80 4.45
N PHE A 2 0.08 -37.29 3.49
CA PHE A 2 0.49 -35.88 3.53
C PHE A 2 -0.75 -35.02 3.34
N ASP A 3 -0.91 -33.99 4.16
CA ASP A 3 -2.02 -33.06 4.05
C ASP A 3 -1.76 -32.15 2.84
N ILE A 4 -2.44 -32.43 1.72
CA ILE A 4 -2.26 -31.74 0.41
C ILE A 4 -3.06 -30.42 0.38
N THR A 5 -3.74 -30.04 1.48
CA THR A 5 -4.58 -28.83 1.54
C THR A 5 -3.82 -27.53 1.24
N TRP A 6 -2.51 -27.49 1.42
CA TRP A 6 -1.68 -26.32 1.07
C TRP A 6 -1.37 -26.20 -0.42
N LEU A 7 -1.46 -27.29 -1.19
CA LEU A 7 -1.03 -27.34 -2.59
C LEU A 7 -1.87 -26.43 -3.50
N PRO A 8 -3.21 -26.39 -3.42
CA PRO A 8 -4.02 -25.47 -4.23
C PRO A 8 -3.72 -24.00 -3.91
N THR A 9 -3.47 -23.67 -2.65
CA THR A 9 -3.10 -22.30 -2.23
C THR A 9 -1.72 -21.92 -2.75
N ALA A 10 -0.75 -22.81 -2.61
CA ALA A 10 0.60 -22.58 -3.14
C ALA A 10 0.58 -22.44 -4.67
N CYS A 11 -0.12 -23.32 -5.39
CA CYS A 11 -0.25 -23.22 -6.85
C CYS A 11 -0.99 -21.94 -7.27
N GLY A 12 -2.08 -21.57 -6.58
CA GLY A 12 -2.86 -20.36 -6.87
C GLY A 12 -2.08 -19.06 -6.66
N SER A 13 -1.15 -19.03 -5.70
CA SER A 13 -0.30 -17.86 -5.44
C SER A 13 1.01 -17.84 -6.23
N LEU A 14 1.65 -19.00 -6.41
CA LEU A 14 2.95 -19.10 -7.09
C LEU A 14 2.83 -19.09 -8.61
N ALA A 15 1.77 -19.65 -9.18
CA ALA A 15 1.62 -19.69 -10.64
C ALA A 15 1.55 -18.28 -11.27
N PRO A 16 0.73 -17.32 -10.78
CA PRO A 16 0.75 -15.95 -11.29
C PRO A 16 2.09 -15.24 -11.08
N ALA A 17 2.82 -15.57 -10.01
CA ALA A 17 4.11 -14.98 -9.70
C ALA A 17 5.23 -15.49 -10.61
N LEU A 18 5.20 -16.77 -11.01
CA LEU A 18 6.30 -17.44 -11.70
C LEU A 18 6.09 -17.58 -13.21
N ILE A 19 4.85 -17.78 -13.68
CA ILE A 19 4.57 -18.03 -15.11
C ILE A 19 5.02 -16.84 -15.97
N PRO A 20 4.67 -15.58 -15.65
CA PRO A 20 4.99 -14.46 -16.55
C PRO A 20 6.48 -14.10 -16.55
N PRO A 21 7.22 -14.16 -15.42
CA PRO A 21 8.68 -14.10 -15.46
C PRO A 21 9.32 -15.20 -16.29
N ALA A 22 8.87 -16.45 -16.14
CA ALA A 22 9.36 -17.55 -16.95
C ALA A 22 9.10 -17.26 -18.45
N HIS A 23 7.93 -16.72 -18.78
CA HIS A 23 7.61 -16.32 -20.15
C HIS A 23 8.54 -15.18 -20.63
N ILE A 24 8.75 -14.13 -19.83
CA ILE A 24 9.68 -13.04 -20.18
C ILE A 24 11.09 -13.57 -20.45
N VAL A 25 11.60 -14.49 -19.63
CA VAL A 25 12.92 -15.10 -19.80
C VAL A 25 12.99 -15.94 -21.07
N ILE A 26 11.97 -16.75 -21.35
CA ILE A 26 11.89 -17.56 -22.58
C ILE A 26 11.92 -16.64 -23.81
N LEU A 27 11.12 -15.58 -23.80
CA LEU A 27 11.02 -14.67 -24.93
C LEU A 27 12.31 -13.87 -25.13
N TRP A 28 12.95 -13.44 -24.04
CA TRP A 28 14.28 -12.84 -24.09
C TRP A 28 15.29 -13.80 -24.74
N TYR A 29 15.36 -15.05 -24.28
CA TYR A 29 16.31 -16.04 -24.81
C TYR A 29 16.17 -16.29 -26.31
N PHE A 30 14.94 -16.35 -26.83
CA PHE A 30 14.70 -16.59 -28.25
C PHE A 30 14.82 -15.32 -29.11
N TRP A 31 14.44 -14.16 -28.59
CA TRP A 31 14.37 -12.91 -29.38
C TRP A 31 15.52 -11.92 -29.15
N GLU A 32 16.42 -12.16 -28.20
CA GLU A 32 17.60 -11.32 -27.99
C GLU A 32 18.44 -11.18 -29.27
N ASN A 33 18.55 -12.24 -30.08
CA ASN A 33 19.28 -12.19 -31.35
C ASN A 33 18.68 -11.23 -32.40
N TYR A 34 17.41 -10.87 -32.25
CA TYR A 34 16.71 -9.92 -33.11
C TYR A 34 16.62 -8.52 -32.47
N ALA A 35 17.13 -8.37 -31.24
CA ALA A 35 17.17 -7.10 -30.56
C ALA A 35 18.19 -6.17 -31.21
N ARG A 36 17.79 -4.91 -31.35
CA ARG A 36 18.64 -3.77 -31.71
C ARG A 36 19.13 -3.06 -30.46
N TYR A 37 20.35 -2.54 -30.52
CA TYR A 37 20.92 -1.73 -29.45
C TYR A 37 20.09 -0.46 -29.21
N VAL A 38 19.86 -0.15 -27.94
CA VAL A 38 19.12 1.04 -27.50
C VAL A 38 20.02 1.84 -26.57
N ASP A 39 20.38 3.06 -26.98
CA ASP A 39 21.12 3.97 -26.14
C ASP A 39 20.18 4.67 -25.16
N ARG A 40 20.25 4.31 -23.89
CA ARG A 40 19.39 4.87 -22.84
C ARG A 40 19.69 6.33 -22.50
N HIS A 41 20.85 6.87 -22.89
CA HIS A 41 21.25 8.24 -22.52
C HIS A 41 20.80 9.28 -23.54
N PHE A 42 20.76 8.92 -24.83
CA PHE A 42 20.47 9.84 -25.94
C PHE A 42 19.11 9.57 -26.60
N CYS A 43 18.31 8.68 -26.03
CA CYS A 43 17.05 8.32 -26.64
C CYS A 43 16.00 9.44 -26.50
N THR A 44 15.41 9.83 -27.64
CA THR A 44 14.37 10.88 -27.69
C THR A 44 12.98 10.36 -28.05
N CYS A 45 12.85 9.20 -28.73
CA CYS A 45 11.55 8.65 -29.13
C CYS A 45 11.39 7.12 -29.01
N SER A 46 12.44 6.30 -28.95
CA SER A 46 12.30 4.83 -28.87
C SER A 46 13.31 4.15 -27.94
N CYS A 47 13.01 4.10 -26.64
CA CYS A 47 13.90 3.61 -25.58
C CYS A 47 13.46 2.25 -25.00
N TRP A 48 12.61 1.52 -25.72
CA TRP A 48 12.13 0.21 -25.29
C TRP A 48 13.07 -0.89 -25.75
N ASP A 49 13.04 -2.01 -25.05
CA ASP A 49 13.77 -3.17 -25.51
C ASP A 49 13.15 -3.71 -26.81
N THR A 50 14.03 -4.00 -27.74
CA THR A 50 13.65 -4.36 -29.10
C THR A 50 13.38 -5.87 -29.23
N VAL A 51 13.33 -6.58 -28.10
CA VAL A 51 13.03 -8.00 -27.98
C VAL A 51 11.58 -8.29 -28.38
N PHE A 52 10.61 -7.55 -27.82
CA PHE A 52 9.19 -7.82 -28.05
C PHE A 52 8.62 -7.16 -29.32
N LYS A 53 8.93 -5.88 -29.55
CA LYS A 53 8.38 -5.12 -30.69
C LYS A 53 9.41 -4.62 -31.68
N GLY A 54 10.71 -4.82 -31.43
CA GLY A 54 11.77 -4.35 -32.33
C GLY A 54 11.65 -4.82 -33.78
N PRO A 55 11.20 -6.06 -34.07
CA PRO A 55 10.96 -6.50 -35.45
C PRO A 55 9.78 -5.80 -36.15
N TYR A 56 8.80 -5.30 -35.38
CA TYR A 56 7.56 -4.74 -35.90
C TYR A 56 7.57 -3.21 -35.95
N GLU A 57 8.38 -2.58 -35.10
CA GLU A 57 8.41 -1.14 -34.90
C GLU A 57 9.83 -0.61 -35.13
N SER A 58 10.22 -0.58 -36.41
CA SER A 58 11.51 -0.04 -36.86
C SER A 58 11.44 1.42 -37.33
N GLY A 59 10.29 2.09 -37.18
CA GLY A 59 10.02 3.46 -37.62
C GLY A 59 9.78 4.43 -36.46
N VAL A 60 9.11 5.54 -36.74
CA VAL A 60 8.74 6.53 -35.71
C VAL A 60 7.85 5.88 -34.65
N ALA A 61 8.25 6.05 -33.40
CA ALA A 61 7.53 5.56 -32.24
C ALA A 61 6.07 6.03 -32.19
N ALA A 62 5.13 5.10 -32.06
CA ALA A 62 3.74 5.42 -31.73
C ALA A 62 3.55 5.46 -30.21
N TYR A 63 2.57 6.25 -29.74
CA TYR A 63 2.19 6.31 -28.33
C TYR A 63 1.82 4.92 -27.79
N LYS A 64 2.34 4.58 -26.61
CA LYS A 64 2.04 3.34 -25.90
C LYS A 64 1.37 3.66 -24.58
N HIS A 65 0.29 2.94 -24.26
CA HIS A 65 -0.38 3.08 -22.97
C HIS A 65 0.43 2.44 -21.82
N MET A 66 1.08 1.31 -22.08
CA MET A 66 2.03 0.64 -21.18
C MET A 66 2.86 -0.33 -22.02
N TYR A 67 4.19 -0.33 -21.88
CA TYR A 67 5.07 -1.25 -22.60
C TYR A 67 5.95 -2.00 -21.61
N PHE A 68 6.00 -3.33 -21.72
CA PHE A 68 6.86 -4.16 -20.89
C PHE A 68 8.09 -4.60 -21.68
N ASN A 69 9.25 -4.16 -21.21
CA ASN A 69 10.52 -4.67 -21.71
C ASN A 69 10.82 -6.05 -21.08
N ALA A 70 11.60 -6.89 -21.73
CA ALA A 70 12.28 -8.03 -21.11
C ALA A 70 13.48 -7.57 -20.25
N THR A 71 13.21 -6.71 -19.27
CA THR A 71 14.24 -6.16 -18.35
C THR A 71 13.98 -6.55 -16.89
N PRO A 72 15.01 -6.47 -16.03
CA PRO A 72 14.83 -6.68 -14.59
C PRO A 72 13.78 -5.76 -13.96
N ASN A 73 13.60 -4.52 -14.44
CA ASN A 73 12.57 -3.62 -13.91
C ASN A 73 11.16 -4.09 -14.26
N SER A 74 10.94 -4.58 -15.48
CA SER A 74 9.66 -5.18 -15.86
C SER A 74 9.35 -6.44 -15.06
N PHE A 75 10.36 -7.22 -14.71
CA PHE A 75 10.21 -8.32 -13.74
C PHE A 75 9.78 -7.81 -12.35
N LYS A 76 10.44 -6.78 -11.81
CA LYS A 76 10.07 -6.17 -10.51
C LYS A 76 8.63 -5.65 -10.53
N MET A 77 8.23 -4.94 -11.58
CA MET A 77 6.85 -4.43 -11.76
C MET A 77 5.83 -5.57 -11.74
N TRP A 78 6.14 -6.69 -12.41
CA TRP A 78 5.27 -7.85 -12.42
C TRP A 78 5.10 -8.46 -11.03
N ILE A 79 6.21 -8.77 -10.35
CA ILE A 79 6.18 -9.37 -9.01
C ILE A 79 5.44 -8.48 -8.01
N LEU A 80 5.67 -7.17 -8.06
CA LEU A 80 4.95 -6.19 -7.25
C LEU A 80 3.44 -6.25 -7.51
N THR A 81 3.03 -6.28 -8.77
CA THR A 81 1.61 -6.34 -9.16
C THR A 81 0.95 -7.62 -8.66
N VAL A 82 1.60 -8.77 -8.83
CA VAL A 82 1.08 -10.04 -8.34
C VAL A 82 0.93 -10.03 -6.83
N PHE A 83 1.94 -9.54 -6.10
CA PHE A 83 1.87 -9.43 -4.65
C PHE A 83 0.70 -8.55 -4.20
N ALA A 84 0.54 -7.37 -4.80
CA ALA A 84 -0.55 -6.45 -4.49
C ALA A 84 -1.94 -7.07 -4.76
N VAL A 85 -2.11 -7.73 -5.91
CA VAL A 85 -3.37 -8.38 -6.30
C VAL A 85 -3.72 -9.54 -5.37
N ILE A 86 -2.75 -10.40 -5.03
CA ILE A 86 -2.97 -11.52 -4.09
C ILE A 86 -3.31 -10.98 -2.70
N ALA A 87 -2.59 -9.97 -2.22
CA ALA A 87 -2.86 -9.36 -0.92
C ALA A 87 -4.27 -8.78 -0.86
N LEU A 88 -4.70 -8.04 -1.90
CA LEU A 88 -6.05 -7.51 -2.01
C LEU A 88 -7.10 -8.64 -2.05
N TYR A 89 -6.88 -9.67 -2.86
CA TYR A 89 -7.75 -10.83 -2.95
C TYR A 89 -7.94 -11.52 -1.60
N GLU A 90 -6.85 -11.80 -0.87
CA GLU A 90 -6.92 -12.44 0.45
C GLU A 90 -7.64 -11.55 1.48
N CYS A 91 -7.42 -10.24 1.44
CA CYS A 91 -8.15 -9.29 2.30
C CYS A 91 -9.65 -9.29 2.01
N ILE A 92 -10.04 -9.20 0.73
CA ILE A 92 -11.45 -9.21 0.32
C ILE A 92 -12.09 -10.56 0.68
N LYS A 93 -11.44 -11.68 0.36
CA LYS A 93 -11.92 -13.03 0.71
C LYS A 93 -12.20 -13.15 2.21
N ARG A 94 -11.27 -12.68 3.05
CA ARG A 94 -11.43 -12.66 4.50
C ARG A 94 -12.59 -11.77 4.94
N LEU A 95 -12.73 -10.58 4.39
CA LEU A 95 -13.82 -9.66 4.75
C LEU A 95 -15.19 -10.22 4.36
N ILE A 96 -15.32 -10.79 3.16
CA ILE A 96 -16.54 -11.48 2.72
C ILE A 96 -16.89 -12.61 3.68
N ALA A 97 -15.92 -13.45 4.07
CA ALA A 97 -16.15 -14.50 5.04
C ALA A 97 -16.66 -13.96 6.39
N LEU A 98 -16.09 -12.85 6.89
CA LEU A 98 -16.54 -12.19 8.10
C LEU A 98 -17.96 -11.60 7.97
N ILE A 99 -18.30 -11.03 6.82
CA ILE A 99 -19.65 -10.52 6.52
C ILE A 99 -20.67 -11.66 6.53
N LEU A 100 -20.37 -12.76 5.82
CA LEU A 100 -21.25 -13.94 5.77
C LEU A 100 -21.45 -14.57 7.16
N GLN A 101 -20.41 -14.56 7.99
CA GLN A 101 -20.48 -15.05 9.37
C GLN A 101 -21.11 -14.05 10.36
N GLN A 102 -21.51 -12.84 9.92
CA GLN A 102 -22.01 -11.76 10.79
C GLN A 102 -21.02 -11.40 11.91
N ARG A 103 -19.72 -11.53 11.62
CA ARG A 103 -18.60 -11.25 12.54
C ARG A 103 -17.76 -10.06 12.10
N VAL A 104 -18.26 -9.26 11.17
CA VAL A 104 -17.57 -8.07 10.69
C VAL A 104 -17.86 -6.87 11.58
N ARG A 105 -16.82 -6.12 11.89
CA ARG A 105 -16.90 -4.81 12.53
C ARG A 105 -16.92 -3.75 11.44
N TYR A 106 -18.09 -3.23 11.09
CA TYR A 106 -18.29 -2.30 9.97
C TYR A 106 -17.43 -1.02 10.04
N SER A 107 -17.12 -0.54 11.26
CA SER A 107 -16.21 0.60 11.42
C SER A 107 -14.81 0.32 10.87
N MET A 108 -14.29 -0.90 11.04
CA MET A 108 -12.99 -1.30 10.49
C MET A 108 -13.07 -1.65 9.01
N LEU A 109 -14.21 -2.17 8.54
CA LEU A 109 -14.46 -2.36 7.11
C LEU A 109 -14.40 -1.03 6.36
N LEU A 110 -15.02 0.03 6.90
CA LEU A 110 -14.95 1.37 6.33
C LEU A 110 -13.50 1.87 6.24
N LEU A 111 -12.72 1.74 7.32
CA LEU A 111 -11.31 2.14 7.31
C LEU A 111 -10.49 1.36 6.28
N PHE A 112 -10.74 0.06 6.13
CA PHE A 112 -10.08 -0.74 5.10
C PHE A 112 -10.42 -0.23 3.69
N LEU A 113 -11.71 0.00 3.39
CA LEU A 113 -12.14 0.49 2.08
C LEU A 113 -11.50 1.84 1.72
N LEU A 114 -11.38 2.74 2.70
CA LEU A 114 -10.73 4.03 2.50
C LEU A 114 -9.22 3.89 2.27
N SER A 115 -8.56 2.94 2.93
CA SER A 115 -7.13 2.67 2.72
C SER A 115 -6.81 2.08 1.34
N ILE A 116 -7.80 1.58 0.59
CA ILE A 116 -7.56 1.06 -0.77
C ILE A 116 -6.97 2.16 -1.68
N PHE A 117 -7.40 3.42 -1.50
CA PHE A 117 -6.87 4.52 -2.29
C PHE A 117 -5.36 4.68 -2.11
N SER A 118 -4.87 4.66 -0.86
CA SER A 118 -3.45 4.87 -0.58
C SER A 118 -2.58 3.70 -1.08
N HIS A 119 -3.04 2.47 -0.84
CA HIS A 119 -2.39 1.25 -1.35
C HIS A 119 -2.35 1.20 -2.89
N TYR A 120 -3.45 1.61 -3.54
CA TYR A 120 -3.52 1.69 -5.00
C TYR A 120 -2.54 2.74 -5.55
N TYR A 121 -2.53 3.93 -4.94
CA TYR A 121 -1.60 4.98 -5.34
C TYR A 121 -0.15 4.54 -5.17
N ALA A 122 0.18 3.90 -4.03
CA ALA A 122 1.52 3.38 -3.78
C ALA A 122 1.94 2.36 -4.84
N TRP A 123 1.08 1.37 -5.13
CA TRP A 123 1.32 0.41 -6.21
C TRP A 123 1.58 1.12 -7.54
N TRP A 124 0.74 2.07 -7.91
CA TRP A 124 0.88 2.83 -9.15
C TRP A 124 2.19 3.63 -9.19
N ALA A 125 2.55 4.31 -8.09
CA ALA A 125 3.78 5.08 -7.99
C ALA A 125 5.02 4.19 -8.20
N TYR A 126 5.09 3.03 -7.55
CA TYR A 126 6.20 2.08 -7.76
C TYR A 126 6.28 1.56 -9.19
N ILE A 127 5.13 1.28 -9.83
CA ILE A 127 5.11 0.89 -11.25
C ILE A 127 5.75 2.00 -12.10
N ASN A 128 5.38 3.26 -11.89
CA ASN A 128 5.98 4.38 -12.62
C ASN A 128 7.47 4.55 -12.31
N TYR A 129 7.89 4.43 -11.05
CA TYR A 129 9.30 4.54 -10.66
C TYR A 129 10.18 3.50 -11.34
N TYR A 130 9.71 2.25 -11.44
CA TYR A 130 10.41 1.21 -12.18
C TYR A 130 10.34 1.37 -13.69
N ASN A 131 9.23 1.89 -14.22
CA ASN A 131 9.06 2.09 -15.65
C ASN A 131 9.94 3.23 -16.19
N ASP A 132 10.05 4.31 -15.43
CA ASP A 132 10.73 5.54 -15.82
C ASP A 132 12.16 5.66 -15.26
N ASP A 133 12.60 4.64 -14.51
CA ASP A 133 13.86 4.66 -13.72
C ASP A 133 13.98 5.90 -12.81
N TYR A 134 12.84 6.35 -12.25
CA TYR A 134 12.75 7.51 -11.37
C TYR A 134 12.68 7.09 -9.91
N TYR A 135 13.79 7.22 -9.17
CA TYR A 135 13.91 6.75 -7.78
C TYR A 135 14.04 7.87 -6.73
N ASN A 136 13.94 9.14 -7.12
CA ASN A 136 14.14 10.27 -6.19
C ASN A 136 13.15 10.26 -5.01
N GLN A 137 11.93 9.77 -5.22
CA GLN A 137 10.88 9.70 -4.20
C GLN A 137 10.71 8.29 -3.61
N TRP A 138 11.65 7.38 -3.91
CA TRP A 138 11.53 5.96 -3.56
C TRP A 138 11.47 5.72 -2.05
N ASN A 139 12.40 6.33 -1.30
CA ASN A 139 12.51 6.12 0.14
C ASN A 139 11.30 6.69 0.89
N HIS A 140 10.84 7.87 0.47
CA HIS A 140 9.64 8.49 1.00
C HIS A 140 8.42 7.60 0.75
N GLN A 141 8.20 7.16 -0.49
CA GLN A 141 7.10 6.26 -0.84
C GLN A 141 7.16 4.93 -0.06
N LEU A 142 8.36 4.37 0.14
CA LEU A 142 8.58 3.16 0.91
C LEU A 142 8.18 3.33 2.38
N PHE A 143 8.56 4.44 2.98
CA PHE A 143 8.20 4.76 4.36
C PHE A 143 6.67 4.81 4.57
N PHE A 144 5.96 5.54 3.71
CA PHE A 144 4.49 5.61 3.77
C PHE A 144 3.86 4.24 3.52
N THR A 145 4.32 3.51 2.50
CA THR A 145 3.79 2.18 2.18
C THR A 145 3.93 1.21 3.35
N VAL A 146 5.09 1.17 4.01
CA VAL A 146 5.33 0.26 5.15
C VAL A 146 4.45 0.62 6.35
N THR A 147 4.35 1.91 6.67
CA THR A 147 3.52 2.38 7.78
C THR A 147 2.03 2.16 7.52
N GLU A 148 1.56 2.44 6.30
CA GLU A 148 0.18 2.13 5.86
C GLU A 148 -0.12 0.64 5.95
N LEU A 149 0.77 -0.24 5.45
CA LEU A 149 0.59 -1.69 5.55
C LEU A 149 0.45 -2.14 7.00
N PHE A 150 1.25 -1.60 7.91
CA PHE A 150 1.16 -1.94 9.34
C PHE A 150 -0.19 -1.51 9.93
N SER A 151 -0.66 -0.31 9.61
CA SER A 151 -1.99 0.16 10.03
C SER A 151 -3.10 -0.73 9.46
N THR A 152 -3.06 -1.03 8.16
CA THR A 152 -4.05 -1.89 7.48
C THR A 152 -4.09 -3.30 8.05
N VAL A 153 -2.95 -3.90 8.42
CA VAL A 153 -2.91 -5.20 9.10
C VAL A 153 -3.67 -5.16 10.43
N LEU A 154 -3.49 -4.08 11.22
CA LEU A 154 -4.22 -3.91 12.48
C LEU A 154 -5.71 -3.65 12.25
N VAL A 155 -6.08 -2.85 11.25
CA VAL A 155 -7.48 -2.63 10.85
C VAL A 155 -8.13 -3.95 10.44
N MET A 156 -7.48 -4.75 9.59
CA MET A 156 -7.94 -6.07 9.17
C MET A 156 -8.04 -7.06 10.34
N HIS A 157 -7.11 -6.98 11.30
CA HIS A 157 -7.20 -7.76 12.53
C HIS A 157 -8.44 -7.35 13.35
N LEU A 158 -8.66 -6.06 13.55
CA LEU A 158 -9.81 -5.52 14.28
C LEU A 158 -11.12 -5.57 13.49
N ALA A 159 -11.11 -5.93 12.20
CA ALA A 159 -12.33 -6.13 11.42
C ALA A 159 -13.16 -7.33 11.91
N ASN A 160 -12.55 -8.29 12.62
CA ASN A 160 -13.29 -9.39 13.24
C ASN A 160 -13.81 -8.97 14.63
N THR A 161 -15.11 -9.14 14.88
CA THR A 161 -15.75 -8.82 16.16
C THR A 161 -15.23 -9.66 17.31
N THR A 162 -14.75 -10.89 17.06
CA THR A 162 -14.17 -11.77 18.09
C THR A 162 -12.83 -11.25 18.62
N ASN A 163 -12.16 -10.36 17.88
CA ASN A 163 -10.91 -9.76 18.31
C ASN A 163 -11.16 -8.59 19.26
N VAL A 164 -10.57 -8.68 20.46
CA VAL A 164 -10.68 -7.64 21.49
C VAL A 164 -9.97 -6.36 21.04
N VAL A 165 -10.69 -5.24 21.20
CA VAL A 165 -10.19 -3.89 20.99
C VAL A 165 -9.37 -3.49 22.20
N THR A 166 -8.05 -3.37 22.02
CA THR A 166 -7.12 -3.00 23.09
C THR A 166 -6.52 -1.62 22.82
N PRO A 167 -6.19 -0.82 23.85
CA PRO A 167 -5.55 0.48 23.67
C PRO A 167 -4.31 0.45 22.78
N LYS A 168 -3.43 -0.54 22.95
CA LYS A 168 -2.21 -0.70 22.14
C LYS A 168 -2.48 -0.76 20.63
N LYS A 169 -3.38 -1.65 20.19
CA LYS A 169 -3.73 -1.79 18.76
C LYS A 169 -4.33 -0.50 18.19
N VAL A 170 -5.20 0.15 18.98
CA VAL A 170 -5.85 1.40 18.59
C VAL A 170 -4.82 2.52 18.48
N PHE A 171 -3.95 2.69 19.47
CA PHE A 171 -2.91 3.72 19.46
C PHE A 171 -1.83 3.48 18.42
N CYS A 172 -1.58 2.25 17.98
CA CYS A 172 -0.75 2.00 16.80
C CYS A 172 -1.39 2.57 15.52
N ILE A 173 -2.68 2.30 15.27
CA ILE A 173 -3.41 2.84 14.11
C ILE A 173 -3.43 4.37 14.17
N VAL A 174 -3.84 4.91 15.33
CA VAL A 174 -3.90 6.35 15.59
C VAL A 174 -2.53 7.02 15.44
N GLY A 175 -1.47 6.38 15.94
CA GLY A 175 -0.12 6.91 15.84
C GLY A 175 0.34 7.02 14.39
N ILE A 176 0.10 6.01 13.57
CA ILE A 176 0.42 6.05 12.14
C ILE A 176 -0.39 7.13 11.43
N ALA A 177 -1.70 7.21 11.70
CA ALA A 177 -2.54 8.27 11.14
C ALA A 177 -2.05 9.68 11.53
N LEU A 178 -1.67 9.88 12.80
CA LEU A 178 -1.09 11.16 13.25
C LEU A 178 0.22 11.48 12.53
N LEU A 179 1.09 10.49 12.37
CA LEU A 179 2.34 10.64 11.61
C LEU A 179 2.05 11.09 10.17
N HIS A 180 1.11 10.44 9.48
CA HIS A 180 0.76 10.78 8.09
C HIS A 180 0.11 12.15 7.97
N ILE A 181 -0.81 12.51 8.88
CA ILE A 181 -1.40 13.86 8.94
C ILE A 181 -0.31 14.91 9.13
N LEU A 182 0.63 14.69 10.06
CA LEU A 182 1.72 15.63 10.32
C LEU A 182 2.65 15.73 9.09
N ALA A 183 3.12 14.61 8.57
CA ALA A 183 4.04 14.59 7.44
C ALA A 183 3.42 15.23 6.19
N SER A 184 2.18 14.85 5.84
CA SER A 184 1.46 15.44 4.71
C SER A 184 1.20 16.94 4.88
N SER A 185 0.91 17.40 6.11
CA SER A 185 0.70 18.83 6.40
C SER A 185 1.96 19.68 6.28
N PHE A 186 3.13 19.12 6.62
CA PHE A 186 4.42 19.80 6.45
C PHE A 186 4.96 19.76 5.03
N ASP A 187 4.51 18.80 4.23
CA ASP A 187 4.89 18.65 2.82
C ASP A 187 3.87 19.36 1.90
N GLN A 188 3.08 18.58 1.17
CA GLN A 188 2.27 19.09 0.05
C GLN A 188 0.86 19.52 0.43
N PHE A 189 0.24 18.94 1.47
CA PHE A 189 -1.18 19.14 1.77
C PHE A 189 -1.51 20.60 2.09
N PHE A 190 -0.73 21.24 2.95
CA PHE A 190 -1.01 22.62 3.37
C PHE A 190 -0.87 23.60 2.20
N MET A 191 0.17 23.43 1.38
CA MET A 191 0.41 24.27 0.21
C MET A 191 -0.67 24.06 -0.85
N ASN A 192 -0.96 22.80 -1.19
CA ASN A 192 -1.87 22.49 -2.29
C ASN A 192 -3.33 22.77 -1.94
N VAL A 193 -3.77 22.33 -0.75
CA VAL A 193 -5.19 22.35 -0.37
C VAL A 193 -5.53 23.59 0.44
N VAL A 194 -4.74 23.93 1.47
CA VAL A 194 -5.08 25.03 2.39
C VAL A 194 -4.77 26.39 1.79
N ARG A 195 -3.61 26.53 1.13
CA ARG A 195 -3.27 27.78 0.42
C ARG A 195 -3.85 27.86 -1.00
N GLY A 196 -4.36 26.74 -1.53
CA GLY A 196 -4.93 26.68 -2.88
C GLY A 196 -3.89 26.85 -3.99
N GLU A 197 -2.62 26.57 -3.71
CA GLU A 197 -1.52 26.69 -4.67
C GLU A 197 -1.41 25.45 -5.59
N GLY A 198 -2.13 24.37 -5.26
CA GLY A 198 -2.05 23.09 -5.98
C GLY A 198 -2.94 23.02 -7.20
N TYR A 199 -2.50 22.28 -8.21
CA TYR A 199 -3.35 21.88 -9.33
C TYR A 199 -4.43 20.89 -8.88
N ALA A 200 -5.53 20.79 -9.65
CA ALA A 200 -6.67 19.93 -9.30
C ALA A 200 -6.28 18.48 -8.97
N HIS A 201 -5.35 17.88 -9.71
CA HIS A 201 -4.89 16.51 -9.45
C HIS A 201 -4.12 16.37 -8.12
N GLN A 202 -3.36 17.40 -7.72
CA GLN A 202 -2.64 17.43 -6.45
C GLN A 202 -3.62 17.59 -5.29
N ILE A 203 -4.59 18.48 -5.42
CA ILE A 203 -5.65 18.68 -4.41
C ILE A 203 -6.44 17.39 -4.19
N VAL A 204 -6.91 16.75 -5.26
CA VAL A 204 -7.70 15.50 -5.15
C VAL A 204 -6.88 14.38 -4.52
N ARG A 205 -5.62 14.24 -4.91
CA ARG A 205 -4.70 13.26 -4.32
C ARG A 205 -4.51 13.52 -2.82
N ASP A 206 -4.21 14.75 -2.44
CA ASP A 206 -3.90 15.12 -1.05
C ASP A 206 -5.11 14.97 -0.14
N ILE A 207 -6.32 15.30 -0.63
CA ILE A 207 -7.59 14.99 0.05
C ILE A 207 -7.79 13.48 0.17
N GLY A 208 -7.49 12.74 -0.90
CA GLY A 208 -7.58 11.29 -0.94
C GLY A 208 -6.71 10.57 0.09
N PHE A 209 -5.59 11.16 0.51
CA PHE A 209 -4.78 10.65 1.61
C PHE A 209 -5.25 11.14 2.99
N MET A 210 -5.54 12.43 3.10
CA MET A 210 -5.90 13.05 4.39
C MET A 210 -7.21 12.50 4.97
N VAL A 211 -8.22 12.25 4.12
CA VAL A 211 -9.54 11.77 4.58
C VAL A 211 -9.45 10.39 5.25
N PRO A 212 -8.82 9.37 4.64
CA PRO A 212 -8.54 8.10 5.31
C PRO A 212 -7.81 8.27 6.65
N ASP A 213 -6.78 9.11 6.72
CA ASP A 213 -5.99 9.28 7.95
C ASP A 213 -6.79 9.94 9.07
N LEU A 214 -7.59 10.96 8.77
CA LEU A 214 -8.50 11.55 9.75
C LEU A 214 -9.50 10.51 10.27
N LEU A 215 -10.00 9.63 9.41
CA LEU A 215 -10.91 8.56 9.85
C LEU A 215 -10.17 7.47 10.64
N GLN A 216 -8.94 7.11 10.26
CA GLN A 216 -8.07 6.21 11.04
C GLN A 216 -7.66 6.81 12.39
N LEU A 217 -7.70 8.13 12.54
CA LEU A 217 -7.55 8.81 13.82
C LEU A 217 -8.83 8.72 14.67
N PHE A 218 -9.98 9.14 14.12
CA PHE A 218 -11.20 9.30 14.93
C PHE A 218 -11.94 7.99 15.19
N VAL A 219 -12.08 7.11 14.19
CA VAL A 219 -12.91 5.90 14.28
C VAL A 219 -12.35 4.90 15.31
N PRO A 220 -11.04 4.59 15.35
CA PRO A 220 -10.48 3.69 16.35
C PRO A 220 -10.57 4.25 17.78
N VAL A 221 -10.39 5.56 17.96
CA VAL A 221 -10.55 6.22 19.27
C VAL A 221 -12.01 6.13 19.74
N TRP A 222 -12.96 6.41 18.86
CA TRP A 222 -14.39 6.25 19.15
C TRP A 222 -14.72 4.81 19.52
N LEU A 223 -14.23 3.83 18.76
CA LEU A 223 -14.42 2.40 19.03
C LEU A 223 -13.84 2.00 20.38
N LEU A 224 -12.63 2.48 20.73
CA LEU A 224 -12.02 2.21 22.03
C LEU A 224 -12.86 2.78 23.17
N ARG A 225 -13.38 4.00 23.00
CA ARG A 225 -14.26 4.64 24.00
C ARG A 225 -15.55 3.84 24.18
N GLN A 226 -16.15 3.35 23.09
CA GLN A 226 -17.34 2.49 23.15
C GLN A 226 -17.05 1.17 23.87
N ALA A 227 -16.01 0.44 23.45
CA ALA A 227 -15.62 -0.84 24.05
C ALA A 227 -15.32 -0.71 25.55
N ARG A 228 -14.70 0.41 25.96
CA ARG A 228 -14.48 0.71 27.37
C ARG A 228 -15.76 0.99 28.12
N ARG A 229 -16.69 1.77 27.57
CA ARG A 229 -17.99 2.03 28.20
C ARG A 229 -18.72 0.72 28.49
N GLU A 230 -18.80 -0.18 27.51
CA GLU A 230 -19.44 -1.50 27.65
C GLU A 230 -18.74 -2.40 28.70
N CYS A 231 -17.40 -2.35 28.77
CA CYS A 231 -16.63 -3.03 29.82
C CYS A 231 -16.82 -2.41 31.22
N TYR A 232 -16.89 -1.07 31.33
CA TYR A 232 -17.10 -0.40 32.61
C TYR A 232 -18.46 -0.72 33.22
N THR A 233 -19.49 -0.94 32.38
CA THR A 233 -20.81 -1.42 32.83
C THR A 233 -20.74 -2.83 33.43
N THR A 234 -19.74 -3.64 33.06
CA THR A 234 -19.62 -5.04 33.49
C THR A 234 -18.53 -5.30 34.54
N ARG A 235 -17.52 -4.44 34.67
CA ARG A 235 -16.47 -4.52 35.72
C ARG A 235 -16.02 -3.12 36.18
N PRO A 236 -16.39 -2.66 37.38
CA PRO A 236 -15.96 -1.37 37.87
C PRO A 236 -14.52 -1.44 38.41
N PHE A 237 -13.75 -0.40 38.11
CA PHE A 237 -12.48 -0.02 38.76
C PHE A 237 -11.23 -0.91 38.55
N HIS A 238 -10.44 -0.56 37.55
CA HIS A 238 -8.98 -0.52 37.70
C HIS A 238 -8.43 0.76 37.05
N ARG A 239 -7.71 1.59 37.81
CA ARG A 239 -7.12 2.86 37.39
C ARG A 239 -6.09 2.58 36.29
N ASP A 240 -6.34 3.10 35.10
CA ASP A 240 -5.68 2.69 33.86
C ASP A 240 -4.31 3.36 33.66
N ARG A 241 -3.37 3.10 34.58
CA ARG A 241 -1.95 3.53 34.47
C ARG A 241 -1.31 3.07 33.14
N LYS A 242 -1.86 2.01 32.54
CA LYS A 242 -1.42 1.47 31.25
C LYS A 242 -1.78 2.42 30.09
N LEU A 243 -2.94 3.08 30.13
CA LEU A 243 -3.36 4.03 29.09
C LEU A 243 -2.42 5.22 28.93
N HIS A 244 -2.07 5.89 30.03
CA HIS A 244 -1.17 7.04 29.97
C HIS A 244 0.19 6.65 29.38
N ARG A 245 0.74 5.51 29.82
CA ARG A 245 1.99 4.97 29.28
C ARG A 245 1.86 4.65 27.78
N ASP A 246 0.75 4.04 27.36
CA ASP A 246 0.53 3.71 25.95
C ASP A 246 0.40 4.97 25.07
N ILE A 247 -0.21 6.06 25.58
CA ILE A 247 -0.25 7.37 24.89
C ILE A 247 1.15 7.98 24.77
N VAL A 248 1.91 8.02 25.87
CA VAL A 248 3.29 8.55 25.85
C VAL A 248 4.16 7.77 24.87
N MET A 249 4.09 6.43 24.90
CA MET A 249 4.83 5.58 23.95
C MET A 249 4.43 5.85 22.50
N MET A 250 3.13 6.01 22.22
CA MET A 250 2.64 6.38 20.89
C MET A 250 3.22 7.72 20.45
N LEU A 251 3.16 8.76 21.28
CA LEU A 251 3.70 10.09 20.94
C LEU A 251 5.20 10.04 20.67
N CYS A 252 5.97 9.35 21.52
CA CYS A 252 7.41 9.17 21.29
C CYS A 252 7.71 8.46 19.96
N LEU A 253 6.95 7.41 19.63
CA LEU A 253 7.10 6.69 18.38
C LEU A 253 6.76 7.57 17.17
N VAL A 254 5.66 8.33 17.24
CA VAL A 254 5.26 9.27 16.20
C VAL A 254 6.32 10.33 15.98
N SER A 255 6.86 10.92 17.04
CA SER A 255 7.95 11.91 16.94
C SER A 255 9.20 11.31 16.29
N LEU A 256 9.60 10.10 16.69
CA LEU A 256 10.76 9.42 16.10
C LEU A 256 10.54 9.14 14.60
N LEU A 257 9.39 8.59 14.24
CA LEU A 257 9.05 8.27 12.85
C LEU A 257 8.92 9.54 12.00
N PHE A 258 8.41 10.63 12.58
CA PHE A 258 8.33 11.92 11.89
C PHE A 258 9.72 12.48 11.58
N VAL A 259 10.66 12.42 12.52
CA VAL A 259 12.05 12.82 12.28
C VAL A 259 12.67 11.96 11.17
N ILE A 260 12.46 10.64 11.18
CA ILE A 260 12.93 9.76 10.12
C ILE A 260 12.33 10.20 8.77
N CYS A 261 11.01 10.44 8.72
CA CYS A 261 10.32 10.89 7.51
C CYS A 261 10.90 12.20 6.94
N THR A 262 11.33 13.14 7.79
CA THR A 262 11.92 14.41 7.33
C THR A 262 13.34 14.29 6.77
N VAL A 263 14.03 13.18 7.04
CA VAL A 263 15.41 12.94 6.60
C VAL A 263 15.45 12.07 5.34
N LEU A 264 14.38 11.32 5.04
CA LEU A 264 14.23 10.47 3.87
C LEU A 264 13.86 11.26 2.62
#